data_AF-A0A3Q9L578-F1
#
_entry.id   AF-A0A3Q9L578-F1
#
_cell.length_a   1.000
_cell.length_b   1.000
_cell.length_c   1.000
_cell.angle_alpha   90.00
_cell.angle_beta   90.00
_cell.angle_gamma   90.00
#
_symmetry.space_group_name_H-M   'P 1'
#
loop_
_entity.id
_entity.type
_entity.pdbx_description
1 polymer ?
#
loop_
_entity_poly.entity_id
_entity_poly.type
_entity_poly.pdbx_seq_one_letter_code
_entity_poly.pdbx_strand_id
1 'polypeptide(L)'
;MKKAILAAAMVMAMGSTSAMAVEGGQIEFHGLVSATTCSKVVSSSRGNQATDGDVYLTTAAPGDITEGVAANAYGALPAPFSIILDCSGAADVTDATKASLVMDSSFSNTTGTLDNDTTLSVAGETGAENVNIAIHDADTKTQVKIDGAEIHEASFKNKVATYNFMASYVRADASKEVTTGHVTTNAMYTFTYQ
;
A
#
# COMPACT_ATOMS: atom_id res chain seq x y z
N MET A 1 -63.00 -37.46 17.58
CA MET A 1 -62.65 -36.96 16.23
C MET A 1 -61.41 -36.08 16.37
N LYS A 2 -60.33 -36.46 15.70
CA LYS A 2 -59.03 -35.77 15.68
C LYS A 2 -59.04 -34.67 14.61
N LYS A 3 -58.20 -33.64 14.83
CA LYS A 3 -57.66 -32.63 13.91
C LYS A 3 -58.45 -31.32 13.77
N ALA A 4 -57.93 -30.27 14.40
CA ALA A 4 -57.96 -28.91 13.87
C ALA A 4 -56.74 -28.15 14.45
N ILE A 5 -55.65 -28.10 13.68
CA ILE A 5 -55.10 -26.88 13.03
C ILE A 5 -54.04 -26.22 13.93
N LEU A 6 -52.78 -26.43 13.53
CA LEU A 6 -51.61 -25.68 13.96
C LEU A 6 -51.78 -24.21 13.55
N ALA A 7 -51.69 -23.30 14.51
CA ALA A 7 -51.40 -21.90 14.25
C ALA A 7 -49.95 -21.63 14.66
N ALA A 8 -49.05 -21.76 13.69
CA ALA A 8 -47.73 -21.15 13.75
C ALA A 8 -47.91 -19.66 13.42
N ALA A 9 -47.46 -18.78 14.30
CA ALA A 9 -47.23 -17.38 13.97
C ALA A 9 -45.86 -16.99 14.54
N MET A 10 -44.89 -17.04 13.64
CA MET A 10 -43.55 -16.45 13.62
C MET A 10 -43.21 -15.53 14.80
N VAL A 11 -42.39 -16.05 15.70
CA VAL A 11 -41.33 -15.27 16.33
C VAL A 11 -40.09 -15.50 15.47
N MET A 12 -39.45 -14.42 15.01
CA MET A 12 -38.11 -14.30 14.39
C MET A 12 -38.14 -13.50 13.07
N ALA A 13 -37.68 -12.25 13.14
CA ALA A 13 -36.82 -11.60 12.16
C ALA A 13 -36.30 -10.31 12.81
N MET A 14 -35.21 -10.42 13.58
CA MET A 14 -33.89 -9.91 13.18
C MET A 14 -33.86 -8.39 13.08
N GLY A 15 -33.33 -7.78 14.14
CA GLY A 15 -32.94 -6.38 14.14
C GLY A 15 -32.09 -6.09 12.92
N SER A 16 -32.56 -5.15 12.10
CA SER A 16 -31.77 -4.55 11.05
C SER A 16 -30.65 -3.76 11.72
N THR A 17 -29.53 -4.42 12.05
CA THR A 17 -28.28 -3.71 12.24
C THR A 17 -27.92 -3.19 10.86
N SER A 18 -28.32 -1.95 10.58
CA SER A 18 -27.82 -1.20 9.44
C SER A 18 -26.30 -1.28 9.48
N ALA A 19 -25.70 -2.03 8.56
CA ALA A 19 -24.27 -1.99 8.35
C ALA A 19 -23.95 -0.58 7.86
N MET A 20 -23.48 0.28 8.77
CA MET A 20 -22.92 1.58 8.41
C MET A 20 -21.55 1.28 7.79
N ALA A 21 -21.51 1.10 6.47
CA ALA A 21 -20.25 1.07 5.75
C ALA A 21 -19.70 2.50 5.73
N VAL A 22 -18.63 2.76 6.47
CA VAL A 22 -17.88 4.01 6.39
C VAL A 22 -16.92 3.87 5.21
N GLU A 23 -17.24 4.53 4.11
CA GLU A 23 -16.36 4.65 2.94
C GLU A 23 -15.61 5.98 3.02
N GLY A 24 -14.32 5.91 3.38
CA GLY A 24 -13.41 7.05 3.41
C GLY A 24 -12.37 6.97 2.29
N GLY A 25 -11.89 8.11 1.81
CA GLY A 25 -10.79 8.22 0.84
C GLY A 25 -9.65 9.07 1.40
N GLN A 26 -8.46 8.91 0.82
CA GLN A 26 -7.27 9.72 1.12
C GLN A 26 -6.97 10.62 -0.09
N ILE A 27 -6.47 11.84 0.19
CA ILE A 27 -5.93 12.76 -0.82
C ILE A 27 -4.53 13.15 -0.35
N GLU A 28 -3.50 12.78 -1.10
CA GLU A 28 -2.12 13.13 -0.79
C GLU A 28 -1.58 14.14 -1.81
N PHE A 29 -0.99 15.24 -1.32
CA PHE A 29 -0.41 16.29 -2.16
C PHE A 29 1.10 16.18 -2.12
N HIS A 30 1.69 15.91 -3.28
CA HIS A 30 3.12 15.70 -3.45
C HIS A 30 3.69 16.66 -4.50
N GLY A 31 5.00 16.87 -4.47
CA GLY A 31 5.70 17.64 -5.49
C GLY A 31 7.21 17.66 -5.30
N LEU A 32 7.95 17.52 -6.39
CA LEU A 32 9.40 17.63 -6.43
C LEU A 32 9.82 18.61 -7.54
N VAL A 33 10.61 19.62 -7.20
CA VAL A 33 11.19 20.55 -8.18
C VAL A 33 12.50 19.95 -8.68
N SER A 34 12.56 19.55 -9.96
CA SER A 34 13.75 18.95 -10.58
C SER A 34 13.99 19.53 -11.97
N ALA A 35 15.27 19.64 -12.37
CA ALA A 35 15.69 20.11 -13.69
C ALA A 35 15.70 19.01 -14.78
N THR A 36 15.14 17.84 -14.48
CA THR A 36 15.25 16.62 -15.32
C THR A 36 14.22 16.56 -16.44
N THR A 37 14.60 15.95 -17.57
CA THR A 37 13.77 15.76 -18.78
C THR A 37 12.93 14.47 -18.76
N CYS A 38 13.14 13.57 -17.79
CA CYS A 38 12.36 12.34 -17.66
C CYS A 38 11.05 12.60 -16.92
N SER A 39 9.96 12.00 -17.40
CA SER A 39 8.67 11.95 -16.72
C SER A 39 8.61 10.76 -15.76
N LYS A 40 7.92 10.92 -14.65
CA LYS A 40 7.73 9.88 -13.64
C LYS A 40 6.27 9.44 -13.64
N VAL A 41 6.01 8.15 -13.50
CA VAL A 41 4.66 7.62 -13.39
C VAL A 41 4.61 6.61 -12.26
N VAL A 42 3.64 6.75 -11.37
CA VAL A 42 3.27 5.69 -10.43
C VAL A 42 2.03 5.01 -11.00
N SER A 43 2.10 3.71 -11.23
CA SER A 43 1.01 2.89 -11.75
C SER A 43 0.48 2.00 -10.63
N SER A 44 -0.82 2.06 -10.35
CA SER A 44 -1.49 1.15 -9.41
C SER A 44 -2.66 0.45 -10.08
N SER A 45 -3.34 -0.43 -9.34
CA SER A 45 -4.58 -1.09 -9.81
C SER A 45 -5.70 -0.11 -10.21
N ARG A 46 -5.60 1.17 -9.82
CA ARG A 46 -6.57 2.22 -10.14
C ARG A 46 -6.16 3.14 -11.29
N GLY A 47 -5.00 2.93 -11.91
CA GLY A 47 -4.53 3.70 -13.06
C GLY A 47 -3.15 4.33 -12.87
N ASN A 48 -2.78 5.17 -13.86
CA ASN A 48 -1.47 5.82 -13.92
C ASN A 48 -1.55 7.26 -13.40
N GLN A 49 -0.62 7.62 -12.53
CA GLN A 49 -0.50 8.96 -11.96
C GLN A 49 0.84 9.59 -12.40
N ALA A 50 0.79 10.77 -13.03
CA ALA A 50 1.87 11.32 -13.86
C ALA A 50 3.03 12.03 -13.11
N THR A 51 3.04 11.98 -11.77
CA THR A 51 4.14 12.53 -10.94
C THR A 51 4.26 11.79 -9.62
N ASP A 52 3.17 11.74 -8.87
CA ASP A 52 3.04 11.10 -7.58
C ASP A 52 1.75 10.30 -7.60
N GLY A 53 1.71 9.17 -6.90
CA GLY A 53 0.54 8.30 -6.97
C GLY A 53 0.24 7.61 -5.66
N ASP A 54 -1.04 7.43 -5.44
CA ASP A 54 -1.55 6.68 -4.31
C ASP A 54 -1.53 5.18 -4.64
N VAL A 55 -1.04 4.39 -3.68
CA VAL A 55 -1.13 2.93 -3.72
C VAL A 55 -2.33 2.52 -2.88
N TYR A 56 -3.39 2.05 -3.53
CA TYR A 56 -4.63 1.66 -2.86
C TYR A 56 -4.62 0.18 -2.50
N LEU A 57 -4.65 -0.10 -1.20
CA LEU A 57 -4.86 -1.44 -0.67
C LEU A 57 -6.36 -1.75 -0.56
N THR A 58 -6.68 -3.05 -0.58
CA THR A 58 -8.06 -3.51 -0.33
C THR A 58 -8.35 -3.45 1.16
N THR A 59 -9.58 -3.08 1.54
CA THR A 59 -10.00 -3.11 2.95
C THR A 59 -9.78 -4.49 3.56
N ALA A 60 -8.99 -4.55 4.64
CA ALA A 60 -8.73 -5.76 5.41
C ALA A 60 -9.63 -5.86 6.65
N ALA A 61 -10.06 -7.06 7.02
CA ALA A 61 -10.54 -7.29 8.38
C ALA A 61 -9.34 -7.48 9.32
N PRO A 62 -9.42 -7.11 10.62
CA PRO A 62 -8.31 -7.34 11.55
C PRO A 62 -7.82 -8.79 11.59
N GLY A 63 -8.74 -9.75 11.45
CA GLY A 63 -8.41 -11.18 11.41
C GLY A 63 -7.64 -11.65 10.17
N ASP A 64 -7.56 -10.83 9.12
CA ASP A 64 -6.76 -11.13 7.92
C ASP A 64 -5.26 -10.80 8.15
N ILE A 65 -4.94 -9.96 9.15
CA ILE A 65 -3.60 -9.41 9.40
C ILE A 65 -2.98 -10.14 10.61
N THR A 66 -2.49 -11.35 10.39
CA THR A 66 -1.99 -12.21 11.46
C THR A 66 -0.48 -12.25 11.58
N GLU A 67 0.26 -11.96 10.52
CA GLU A 67 1.71 -12.13 10.48
C GLU A 67 2.43 -10.78 10.45
N GLY A 68 3.62 -10.74 11.06
CA GLY A 68 4.56 -9.63 10.89
C GLY A 68 5.25 -9.69 9.53
N VAL A 69 6.10 -8.70 9.25
CA VAL A 69 6.85 -8.67 7.99
C VAL A 69 7.78 -9.88 7.86
N ALA A 70 7.77 -10.49 6.67
CA ALA A 70 8.65 -11.59 6.32
C ALA A 70 9.64 -11.14 5.24
N ALA A 71 10.85 -11.69 5.27
CA ALA A 71 11.92 -11.29 4.34
C ALA A 71 11.61 -11.63 2.87
N ASN A 72 10.87 -12.72 2.60
CA ASN A 72 10.64 -13.25 1.25
C ASN A 72 9.18 -13.68 1.00
N ALA A 73 8.22 -13.03 1.68
CA ALA A 73 6.81 -13.30 1.52
C ALA A 73 5.99 -12.04 1.77
N TYR A 74 4.95 -11.85 0.95
CA TYR A 74 4.01 -10.74 1.12
C TYR A 74 3.21 -10.92 2.41
N GLY A 75 2.78 -9.78 2.97
CA GLY A 75 1.79 -9.74 4.04
C GLY A 75 0.37 -10.00 3.53
N ALA A 76 -0.61 -9.61 4.33
CA ALA A 76 -2.02 -9.78 4.03
C ALA A 76 -2.47 -8.87 2.88
N LEU A 77 -3.32 -9.42 2.01
CA LEU A 77 -3.98 -8.74 0.89
C LEU A 77 -3.03 -7.88 0.02
N PRO A 78 -1.98 -8.50 -0.58
CA PRO A 78 -1.01 -7.74 -1.36
C PRO A 78 -1.63 -7.07 -2.58
N ALA A 79 -1.25 -5.83 -2.83
CA ALA A 79 -1.64 -5.08 -4.01
C ALA A 79 -0.41 -4.68 -4.84
N PRO A 80 -0.42 -4.91 -6.17
CA PRO A 80 0.68 -4.53 -7.03
C PRO A 80 0.70 -3.03 -7.27
N PHE A 81 1.89 -2.46 -7.33
CA PHE A 81 2.14 -1.13 -7.86
C PHE A 81 3.50 -1.08 -8.55
N SER A 82 3.66 -0.12 -9.46
CA SER A 82 4.93 0.11 -10.15
C SER A 82 5.31 1.58 -10.09
N ILE A 83 6.60 1.84 -9.93
CA ILE A 83 7.17 3.17 -10.14
C ILE A 83 7.94 3.12 -11.46
N ILE A 84 7.63 4.05 -12.36
CA ILE A 84 8.14 4.08 -13.72
C ILE A 84 8.87 5.40 -13.93
N LEU A 85 10.11 5.30 -14.39
CA LEU A 85 10.90 6.42 -14.86
C LEU A 85 10.96 6.36 -16.39
N ASP A 86 10.23 7.25 -17.06
CA ASP A 86 10.20 7.36 -18.52
C ASP A 86 11.14 8.48 -18.96
N CYS A 87 12.24 8.08 -19.59
CA CYS A 87 13.26 8.95 -20.15
C CYS A 87 13.26 8.93 -21.69
N SER A 88 12.14 8.59 -22.33
CA SER A 88 12.01 8.54 -23.80
C SER A 88 12.45 9.83 -24.50
N GLY A 89 12.21 10.98 -23.88
CA GLY A 89 12.64 12.31 -24.35
C GLY A 89 14.09 12.69 -24.04
N ALA A 90 14.83 11.92 -23.24
CA ALA A 90 16.21 12.22 -22.89
C ALA A 90 17.18 11.69 -23.96
N ALA A 91 18.08 12.54 -24.43
CA ALA A 91 19.07 12.19 -25.46
C ALA A 91 20.15 11.25 -24.92
N ASP A 92 20.56 11.44 -23.65
CA ASP A 92 21.71 10.76 -23.05
C ASP A 92 21.35 9.45 -22.34
N VAL A 93 20.07 9.11 -22.24
CA VAL A 93 19.63 7.84 -21.65
C VAL A 93 19.59 6.75 -22.73
N THR A 94 20.32 5.68 -22.47
CA THR A 94 20.38 4.48 -23.33
C THR A 94 19.98 3.24 -22.54
N ASP A 95 19.79 2.11 -23.21
CA ASP A 95 19.52 0.83 -22.53
C ASP A 95 20.74 0.32 -21.71
N ALA A 96 21.91 0.95 -21.84
CA ALA A 96 23.08 0.68 -21.00
C ALA A 96 23.12 1.51 -19.71
N THR A 97 22.31 2.58 -19.64
CA THR A 97 22.14 3.42 -18.45
C THR A 97 21.39 2.62 -17.39
N LYS A 98 21.74 2.82 -16.12
CA LYS A 98 20.95 2.27 -14.99
C LYS A 98 20.24 3.38 -14.25
N ALA A 99 19.02 3.09 -13.82
CA ALA A 99 18.29 3.93 -12.87
C ALA A 99 18.40 3.31 -11.47
N SER A 100 18.60 4.17 -10.48
CA SER A 100 18.61 3.84 -9.06
C SER A 100 17.43 4.56 -8.40
N LEU A 101 16.66 3.83 -7.61
CA LEU A 101 15.53 4.29 -6.83
C LEU A 101 15.88 4.14 -5.34
N VAL A 102 15.71 5.22 -4.58
CA VAL A 102 15.79 5.23 -3.12
C VAL A 102 14.46 5.71 -2.57
N MET A 103 13.97 5.06 -1.52
CA MET A 103 12.72 5.42 -0.84
C MET A 103 12.96 5.68 0.64
N ASP A 104 12.34 6.73 1.18
CA ASP A 104 12.45 7.14 2.58
C ASP A 104 11.09 7.63 3.11
N SER A 105 10.89 7.59 4.43
CA SER A 105 9.65 8.04 5.07
C SER A 105 9.84 8.40 6.53
N SER A 106 9.10 9.41 7.01
CA SER A 106 8.96 9.67 8.45
C SER A 106 8.21 8.56 9.20
N PHE A 107 7.49 7.69 8.49
CA PHE A 107 6.83 6.51 9.03
C PHE A 107 7.71 5.26 8.97
N SER A 108 8.94 5.37 8.46
CA SER A 108 9.85 4.23 8.44
C SER A 108 10.18 3.75 9.86
N ASN A 109 10.11 2.44 10.08
CA ASN A 109 10.48 1.82 11.34
C ASN A 109 11.66 0.86 11.21
N THR A 110 12.13 0.37 12.35
CA THR A 110 13.33 -0.49 12.45
C THR A 110 13.18 -1.87 11.79
N THR A 111 11.95 -2.28 11.44
CA THR A 111 11.68 -3.53 10.71
C THR A 111 11.71 -3.33 9.20
N GLY A 112 11.93 -2.10 8.71
CA GLY A 112 11.89 -1.77 7.29
C GLY A 112 10.48 -1.73 6.72
N THR A 113 9.47 -1.54 7.57
CA THR A 113 8.08 -1.31 7.18
C THR A 113 7.70 0.14 7.46
N LEU A 114 6.51 0.52 7.00
CA LEU A 114 5.93 1.84 7.23
C LEU A 114 4.89 1.75 8.33
N ASP A 115 5.11 2.48 9.43
CA ASP A 115 4.14 2.63 10.51
C ASP A 115 2.86 3.28 10.00
N ASN A 116 1.72 2.83 10.53
CA ASN A 116 0.47 3.51 10.32
C ASN A 116 0.38 4.80 11.15
N ASP A 117 -0.18 5.85 10.57
CA ASP A 117 -0.58 7.05 11.31
C ASP A 117 -1.79 6.76 12.20
N THR A 118 -1.49 6.36 13.43
CA THR A 118 -2.49 6.14 14.50
C THR A 118 -3.08 7.43 15.05
N THR A 119 -2.52 8.60 14.70
CA THR A 119 -3.00 9.90 15.19
C THR A 119 -4.14 10.47 14.36
N LEU A 120 -4.40 9.91 13.17
CA LEU A 120 -5.51 10.29 12.33
C LEU A 120 -6.84 9.99 13.00
N SER A 121 -7.74 10.97 12.95
CA SER A 121 -9.14 10.78 13.31
C SER A 121 -10.03 11.54 12.35
N VAL A 122 -10.94 10.83 11.69
CA VAL A 122 -11.92 11.41 10.76
C VAL A 122 -13.29 10.87 11.12
N ALA A 123 -14.25 11.78 11.38
CA ALA A 123 -15.63 11.43 11.71
C ALA A 123 -15.79 10.42 12.88
N GLY A 124 -14.83 10.34 13.80
CA GLY A 124 -14.85 9.43 14.95
C GLY A 124 -14.15 8.09 14.71
N GLU A 125 -13.72 7.79 13.48
CA GLU A 125 -12.84 6.66 13.17
C GLU A 125 -11.39 7.08 13.38
N THR A 126 -10.63 6.31 14.16
CA THR A 126 -9.20 6.55 14.40
C THR A 126 -8.35 5.75 13.43
N GLY A 127 -7.04 6.00 13.42
CA GLY A 127 -6.09 5.09 12.78
C GLY A 127 -6.15 3.70 13.41
N ALA A 128 -6.04 2.66 12.58
CA ALA A 128 -5.92 1.28 13.04
C ALA A 128 -4.63 1.10 13.83
N GLU A 129 -4.68 0.40 14.95
CA GLU A 129 -3.52 0.10 15.77
C GLU A 129 -2.90 -1.24 15.37
N ASN A 130 -1.60 -1.37 15.62
CA ASN A 130 -0.82 -2.60 15.45
C ASN A 130 -0.73 -3.15 14.02
N VAL A 131 -0.97 -2.30 13.02
CA VAL A 131 -0.84 -2.62 11.60
C VAL A 131 0.13 -1.67 10.93
N ASN A 132 1.01 -2.21 10.11
CA ASN A 132 1.99 -1.48 9.29
C ASN A 132 1.85 -1.90 7.82
N ILE A 133 2.49 -1.15 6.93
CA ILE A 133 2.59 -1.51 5.50
C ILE A 133 4.00 -2.01 5.20
N ALA A 134 4.08 -3.21 4.62
CA ALA A 134 5.31 -3.76 4.07
C ALA A 134 5.30 -3.66 2.54
N ILE A 135 6.48 -3.39 1.97
CA ILE A 135 6.71 -3.39 0.54
C ILE A 135 7.68 -4.53 0.22
N HIS A 136 7.39 -5.27 -0.85
CA HIS A 136 8.25 -6.31 -1.37
C HIS A 136 8.41 -6.14 -2.88
N ASP A 137 9.55 -6.57 -3.39
CA ASP A 137 9.76 -6.72 -4.83
C ASP A 137 8.77 -7.74 -5.41
N ALA A 138 8.13 -7.41 -6.53
CA ALA A 138 7.04 -8.22 -7.07
C ALA A 138 7.49 -9.57 -7.66
N ASP A 139 8.77 -9.68 -8.06
CA ASP A 139 9.32 -10.86 -8.71
C ASP A 139 10.00 -11.79 -7.70
N THR A 140 10.90 -11.22 -6.89
CA THR A 140 11.73 -11.94 -5.92
C THR A 140 11.04 -12.12 -4.56
N LYS A 141 10.01 -11.31 -4.28
CA LYS A 141 9.34 -11.21 -2.97
C LYS A 141 10.23 -10.74 -1.85
N THR A 142 11.43 -10.26 -2.14
CA THR A 142 12.34 -9.75 -1.13
C THR A 142 11.79 -8.45 -0.57
N GLN A 143 11.85 -8.29 0.76
CA GLN A 143 11.40 -7.07 1.41
C GLN A 143 12.22 -5.88 0.93
N VAL A 144 11.51 -4.81 0.60
CA VAL A 144 12.06 -3.51 0.23
C VAL A 144 11.96 -2.60 1.44
N LYS A 145 13.10 -2.17 1.99
CA LYS A 145 13.13 -1.28 3.14
C LYS A 145 13.01 0.17 2.69
N ILE A 146 12.15 0.91 3.37
CA ILE A 146 11.92 2.33 3.12
C ILE A 146 12.72 3.15 4.13
N ASP A 147 14.04 3.03 4.12
CA ASP A 147 14.94 3.60 5.15
C ASP A 147 15.90 4.68 4.62
N GLY A 148 15.74 5.08 3.35
CA GLY A 148 16.60 6.04 2.68
C GLY A 148 18.01 5.52 2.35
N ALA A 149 18.35 4.27 2.70
CA ALA A 149 19.66 3.68 2.47
C ALA A 149 19.64 2.57 1.41
N GLU A 150 18.55 1.82 1.29
CA GLU A 150 18.41 0.78 0.28
C GLU A 150 18.30 1.39 -1.14
N ILE A 151 19.10 0.85 -2.07
CA ILE A 151 19.13 1.27 -3.48
C ILE A 151 18.54 0.14 -4.33
N HIS A 152 17.48 0.45 -5.07
CA HIS A 152 16.89 -0.46 -6.05
C HIS A 152 17.35 -0.06 -7.45
N GLU A 153 17.92 -1.00 -8.20
CA GLU A 153 18.36 -0.75 -9.58
C GLU A 153 17.36 -1.31 -10.59
N ALA A 154 17.09 -0.55 -11.65
CA ALA A 154 16.40 -1.03 -12.85
C ALA A 154 17.21 -0.63 -14.09
N SER A 155 17.27 -1.54 -15.06
CA SER A 155 17.85 -1.22 -16.37
C SER A 155 16.81 -0.51 -17.22
N PHE A 156 17.26 0.48 -18.01
CA PHE A 156 16.38 1.07 -19.02
C PHE A 156 16.13 0.06 -20.15
N LYS A 157 14.87 -0.02 -20.58
CA LYS A 157 14.47 -0.71 -21.79
C LYS A 157 13.62 0.23 -22.62
N ASN A 158 14.06 0.55 -23.83
CA ASN A 158 13.47 1.62 -24.64
C ASN A 158 13.40 2.94 -23.87
N LYS A 159 14.44 3.23 -23.07
CA LYS A 159 14.50 4.42 -22.19
C LYS A 159 13.42 4.50 -21.11
N VAL A 160 12.78 3.38 -20.76
CA VAL A 160 11.88 3.28 -19.62
C VAL A 160 12.45 2.31 -18.60
N ALA A 161 12.57 2.75 -17.34
CA ALA A 161 12.92 1.90 -16.21
C ALA A 161 11.67 1.67 -15.35
N THR A 162 11.41 0.41 -14.98
CA THR A 162 10.22 0.01 -14.23
C THR A 162 10.63 -0.75 -12.99
N TYR A 163 10.10 -0.33 -11.85
CA TYR A 163 10.23 -1.00 -10.56
C TYR A 163 8.87 -1.57 -10.19
N ASN A 164 8.78 -2.89 -10.00
CA ASN A 164 7.52 -3.57 -9.68
C ASN A 164 7.52 -4.03 -8.23
N PHE A 165 6.49 -3.64 -7.49
CA PHE A 165 6.40 -3.89 -6.07
C PHE A 165 5.02 -4.43 -5.68
N MET A 166 4.96 -4.99 -4.49
CA MET A 166 3.74 -5.39 -3.80
C MET A 166 3.71 -4.70 -2.44
N ALA A 167 2.65 -3.92 -2.18
CA ALA A 167 2.36 -3.39 -0.86
C ALA A 167 1.37 -4.31 -0.15
N SER A 168 1.55 -4.55 1.15
CA SER A 168 0.69 -5.45 1.92
C SER A 168 0.63 -5.06 3.40
N TYR A 169 -0.45 -5.46 4.07
CA TYR A 169 -0.60 -5.24 5.51
C TYR A 169 0.23 -6.25 6.30
N VAL A 170 0.91 -5.80 7.35
CA VAL A 170 1.63 -6.65 8.29
C VAL A 170 1.36 -6.21 9.73
N ARG A 171 1.36 -7.17 10.65
CA ARG A 171 1.19 -6.91 12.08
C ARG A 171 2.47 -6.29 12.65
N ALA A 172 2.35 -5.20 13.39
CA ALA A 172 3.50 -4.48 13.95
C ALA A 172 4.12 -5.23 15.14
N ASP A 173 3.28 -5.74 16.04
CA ASP A 173 3.68 -6.47 17.25
C ASP A 173 2.84 -7.75 17.38
N ALA A 174 3.52 -8.90 17.43
CA ALA A 174 2.89 -10.21 17.52
C ALA A 174 2.12 -10.44 18.83
N SER A 175 2.37 -9.64 19.87
CA SER A 175 1.71 -9.73 21.17
C SER A 175 0.41 -8.94 21.26
N LYS A 176 0.08 -8.16 20.23
CA LYS A 176 -1.11 -7.30 20.18
C LYS A 176 -2.03 -7.72 19.04
N GLU A 177 -3.31 -7.44 19.21
CA GLU A 177 -4.31 -7.60 18.16
C GLU A 177 -4.33 -6.35 17.28
N VAL A 178 -4.67 -6.52 16.01
CA VAL A 178 -4.94 -5.40 15.10
C VAL A 178 -6.33 -4.83 15.43
N THR A 179 -6.46 -3.50 15.42
CA THR A 179 -7.76 -2.84 15.61
C THR A 179 -8.32 -2.33 14.28
N THR A 180 -9.62 -2.06 14.24
CA THR A 180 -10.25 -1.41 13.09
C THR A 180 -9.88 0.07 13.07
N GLY A 181 -9.66 0.62 11.87
CA GLY A 181 -9.41 2.04 11.69
C GLY A 181 -8.76 2.34 10.34
N HIS A 182 -8.40 3.61 10.14
CA HIS A 182 -7.71 4.03 8.93
C HIS A 182 -6.28 3.51 8.90
N VAL A 183 -5.82 3.06 7.73
CA VAL A 183 -4.40 2.80 7.47
C VAL A 183 -3.89 3.84 6.48
N THR A 184 -3.02 4.72 6.97
CA THR A 184 -2.42 5.82 6.22
C THR A 184 -0.94 5.87 6.55
N THR A 185 -0.13 5.88 5.52
CA THR A 185 1.31 6.07 5.60
C THR A 185 1.78 6.62 4.27
N ASN A 186 3.03 7.06 4.21
CA ASN A 186 3.59 7.53 2.95
C ASN A 186 5.05 7.16 2.78
N ALA A 187 5.55 7.30 1.55
CA ALA A 187 6.95 7.17 1.23
C ALA A 187 7.32 8.20 0.17
N MET A 188 8.45 8.85 0.36
CA MET A 188 9.08 9.72 -0.62
C MET A 188 10.12 8.92 -1.38
N TYR A 189 10.29 9.21 -2.67
CA TYR A 189 11.23 8.49 -3.51
C TYR A 189 12.05 9.41 -4.40
N THR A 190 13.31 9.02 -4.64
CA THR A 190 14.25 9.75 -5.49
C THR A 190 14.86 8.81 -6.51
N PHE A 191 15.00 9.31 -7.74
CA PHE A 191 15.73 8.64 -8.80
C PHE A 191 17.09 9.29 -9.01
N THR A 192 18.11 8.47 -9.22
CA THR A 192 19.37 8.85 -9.85
C THR A 192 19.61 7.94 -11.06
N TYR A 193 20.23 8.44 -12.11
CA TYR A 193 20.54 7.63 -13.29
C TYR A 193 21.86 8.10 -13.92
N GLN A 194 22.66 7.14 -14.39
CA GLN A 194 23.98 7.34 -15.00
C GLN A 194 24.21 6.35 -16.14
#